data_AF-A0AAU6CSK2-F1
#
_entry.id   AF-A0AAU6CSK2-F1
#
_cell.length_a   1.000
_cell.length_b   1.000
_cell.length_c   1.000
_cell.angle_alpha   90.00
_cell.angle_beta   90.00
_cell.angle_gamma   90.00
#
_symmetry.space_group_name_H-M   'P 1'
#
loop_
_entity.id
_entity.type
_entity.pdbx_description
1 polymer ?
#
loop_
_entity_poly.entity_id
_entity_poly.type
_entity_poly.pdbx_seq_one_letter_code
_entity_poly.pdbx_strand_id
1 'polypeptide(L)' 'MPLLAFPDDLLQAQRDWYATYRELAGNGAGGTQTTVLRRRLVRLSVRITAHPFWATVPDVAPAARMALKEMAWTEGP' A
#
# COMPACT_ATOMS: atom_id res chain seq x y z
N MET A 1 -15.95 0.35 -19.79
CA MET A 1 -14.59 0.12 -19.28
C MET A 1 -14.72 -0.25 -17.81
N PRO A 2 -14.50 -1.51 -17.40
CA PRO A 2 -14.64 -1.85 -15.99
C PRO A 2 -13.49 -1.20 -15.22
N LEU A 3 -13.82 -0.13 -14.49
CA LEU A 3 -13.01 0.38 -13.40
C LEU A 3 -12.90 -0.79 -12.42
N LEU A 4 -11.73 -1.42 -12.34
CA LEU A 4 -11.43 -2.35 -11.26
C LEU A 4 -11.67 -1.58 -9.96
N ALA A 5 -12.84 -1.76 -9.33
CA ALA A 5 -13.18 -1.09 -8.09
C ALA A 5 -12.38 -1.76 -6.98
N PHE A 6 -11.12 -1.34 -6.84
CA PHE A 6 -10.31 -1.73 -5.70
C PHE A 6 -11.03 -1.25 -4.44
N PRO A 7 -11.15 -2.10 -3.41
CA PRO A 7 -11.83 -1.69 -2.20
C PRO A 7 -11.11 -0.50 -1.56
N ASP A 8 -11.88 0.45 -1.04
CA ASP A 8 -11.34 1.67 -0.42
C ASP A 8 -10.35 1.38 0.72
N ASP A 9 -10.52 0.26 1.44
CA ASP A 9 -9.58 -0.20 2.49
C ASP A 9 -8.19 -0.51 1.89
N LEU A 10 -8.15 -1.12 0.70
CA LEU A 10 -6.91 -1.46 0.01
C LEU A 10 -6.23 -0.20 -0.52
N LEU A 11 -7.01 0.73 -1.09
CA LEU A 11 -6.50 2.02 -1.56
C LEU A 11 -5.99 2.88 -0.40
N GLN A 12 -6.71 2.91 0.73
CA GLN A 12 -6.29 3.58 1.96
C GLN A 12 -5.02 2.96 2.55
N ALA A 13 -4.94 1.62 2.61
CA ALA A 13 -3.73 0.94 3.09
C ALA A 13 -2.52 1.24 2.20
N GLN A 14 -2.70 1.32 0.89
CA GLN A 14 -1.66 1.71 -0.06
C GLN A 14 -1.21 3.17 0.16
N ARG A 15 -2.16 4.09 0.37
CA ARG A 15 -1.87 5.51 0.68
C ARG A 15 -1.13 5.68 2.00
N ASP A 16 -1.57 5.01 3.07
CA ASP A 16 -0.88 5.00 4.37
C ASP A 16 0.54 4.42 4.23
N TRP A 17 0.72 3.43 3.35
CA TRP A 17 2.02 2.84 3.04
C TRP A 17 2.94 3.85 2.34
N TYR A 18 2.45 4.56 1.33
CA TYR A 18 3.22 5.60 0.64
C TYR A 18 3.53 6.81 1.55
N ALA A 19 2.58 7.24 2.39
CA ALA A 19 2.82 8.29 3.37
C ALA A 19 3.90 7.88 4.37
N THR A 20 3.79 6.69 4.95
CA THR A 20 4.78 6.11 5.87
C THR A 20 6.15 5.96 5.18
N TYR A 21 6.17 5.57 3.90
CA TYR A 21 7.40 5.47 3.11
C TYR A 21 8.04 6.85 2.86
N ARG A 22 7.25 7.87 2.52
CA ARG A 22 7.75 9.25 2.35
C ARG A 22 8.28 9.82 3.67
N GLU A 23 7.62 9.55 4.78
CA GLU A 23 8.13 9.92 6.11
C GLU A 23 9.44 9.22 6.44
N LEU A 24 9.54 7.91 6.13
CA LEU A 24 10.76 7.12 6.34
C LEU A 24 11.92 7.55 5.41
N ALA A 25 11.61 7.90 4.16
CA ALA A 25 12.60 8.30 3.16
C ALA A 25 13.04 9.77 3.33
N GLY A 26 12.12 10.64 3.76
CA GLY A 26 12.37 12.08 3.92
C GLY A 26 12.96 12.46 5.27
N ASN A 27 12.70 11.69 6.32
CA ASN A 27 13.35 11.86 7.61
C ASN A 27 14.22 10.64 7.91
N GLY A 28 15.52 10.88 8.11
CA GLY A 28 16.38 9.98 8.90
C GLY A 28 15.90 9.99 10.35
N ALA A 29 14.68 9.51 10.57
CA ALA A 29 13.96 9.62 11.82
C ALA A 29 14.74 8.80 12.85
N GLY A 30 15.21 9.44 13.93
CA GLY A 30 16.05 8.81 14.95
C GLY A 30 15.55 7.40 15.34
N GLY A 31 16.47 6.50 15.71
CA GLY A 31 16.28 5.04 15.68
C GLY A 31 14.92 4.49 16.17
N THR A 32 14.30 5.11 17.16
CA THR A 32 12.96 4.75 17.66
C THR A 32 11.85 5.01 16.63
N GLN A 33 11.83 6.17 15.98
CA GLN A 33 10.80 6.55 15.00
C GLN A 33 10.90 5.70 13.73
N THR A 34 12.12 5.45 13.24
CA THR A 34 12.36 4.50 12.12
C THR A 34 11.80 3.11 12.43
N THR A 35 11.96 2.63 13.66
CA THR A 35 11.45 1.31 14.06
C THR A 35 9.92 1.26 14.10
N VAL A 36 9.26 2.35 14.48
CA VAL A 36 7.79 2.47 14.45
C VAL A 36 7.28 2.51 13.01
N LEU A 37 7.87 3.36 12.16
CA LEU A 37 7.51 3.48 10.74
C LEU A 37 7.72 2.16 9.98
N ARG A 38 8.83 1.47 10.22
CA ARG A 38 9.10 0.16 9.60
C ARG A 38 8.10 -0.91 10.04
N ARG A 39 7.74 -0.95 11.34
CA ARG A 39 6.67 -1.85 11.83
C ARG A 39 5.31 -1.52 11.23
N ARG A 40 5.02 -0.23 10.99
CA ARG A 40 3.79 0.21 10.33
C ARG A 40 3.77 -0.22 8.85
N LEU A 41 4.86 -0.03 8.11
CA LEU A 41 5.00 -0.51 6.72
C LEU A 41 4.77 -2.02 6.60
N VAL A 42 5.37 -2.82 7.48
CA VAL A 42 5.19 -4.28 7.48
C VAL A 42 3.73 -4.66 7.76
N ARG A 43 3.09 -4.03 8.76
CA ARG A 43 1.67 -4.28 9.05
C ARG A 43 0.75 -3.91 7.88
N LEU A 44 0.98 -2.77 7.25
CA LEU A 44 0.23 -2.34 6.07
C LEU A 44 0.47 -3.29 4.90
N SER A 45 1.71 -3.71 4.67
CA SER A 45 2.05 -4.68 3.62
C SER A 45 1.33 -6.01 3.85
N VAL A 46 1.31 -6.53 5.08
CA VAL A 46 0.57 -7.75 5.43
C VAL A 46 -0.93 -7.56 5.24
N ARG A 47 -1.50 -6.42 5.65
CA ARG A 47 -2.94 -6.13 5.45
C ARG A 47 -3.30 -6.08 3.97
N ILE A 48 -2.46 -5.46 3.15
CA ILE A 48 -2.63 -5.44 1.69
C ILE A 48 -2.52 -6.88 1.17
N THR A 49 -1.45 -7.63 1.45
CA THR A 49 -1.25 -8.98 0.86
C THR A 49 -2.21 -10.04 1.38
N ALA A 50 -2.72 -9.91 2.60
CA ALA A 50 -3.71 -10.80 3.20
C ALA A 50 -5.16 -10.40 2.88
N HIS A 51 -5.37 -9.33 2.10
CA HIS A 51 -6.71 -8.85 1.81
C HIS A 51 -7.51 -9.88 0.99
N PRO A 52 -8.78 -10.19 1.35
CA PRO A 52 -9.60 -11.19 0.67
C PRO A 52 -9.85 -10.86 -0.81
N PHE A 53 -9.69 -9.60 -1.20
CA PHE A 53 -9.69 -9.17 -2.61
C PHE A 53 -8.69 -9.96 -3.47
N TRP A 54 -7.51 -10.31 -2.95
CA TRP A 54 -6.55 -11.11 -3.72
C TRP A 54 -7.02 -12.55 -3.93
N ALA A 55 -7.85 -13.09 -3.03
CA ALA A 55 -8.46 -14.40 -3.23
C ALA A 55 -9.56 -14.36 -4.31
N THR A 56 -10.17 -13.20 -4.53
CA THR A 56 -11.17 -12.98 -5.60
C THR A 56 -10.55 -12.64 -6.96
N VAL A 57 -9.23 -12.40 -7.01
CA VAL A 57 -8.49 -12.05 -8.22
C VAL A 57 -7.66 -13.26 -8.66
N PRO A 58 -8.20 -14.13 -9.54
CA PRO A 58 -7.43 -15.26 -10.04
C PRO A 58 -6.30 -14.76 -10.94
N ASP A 59 -5.07 -15.21 -10.65
CA ASP A 59 -3.89 -15.17 -11.52
C ASP A 59 -3.21 -13.81 -11.80
N VAL A 60 -3.89 -12.67 -11.62
CA VAL A 60 -3.31 -11.34 -11.91
C VAL A 60 -2.74 -10.62 -10.68
N ALA A 61 -2.50 -11.30 -9.56
CA ALA A 61 -1.96 -10.69 -8.33
C ALA A 61 -0.73 -9.77 -8.53
N PRO A 62 0.30 -10.11 -9.34
CA PRO A 62 1.41 -9.19 -9.59
C PRO A 62 1.00 -7.98 -10.44
N ALA A 63 0.16 -8.16 -11.47
CA ALA A 63 -0.31 -7.06 -12.32
C ALA A 63 -1.28 -6.13 -11.58
N ALA A 64 -2.18 -6.68 -10.75
CA ALA A 64 -3.08 -5.93 -9.90
C ALA A 64 -2.34 -5.19 -8.77
N ARG A 65 -1.21 -5.69 -8.28
CA ARG A 65 -0.31 -4.90 -7.39
C ARG A 65 0.33 -3.73 -8.12
N MET A 66 0.74 -3.91 -9.37
CA MET A 66 1.29 -2.82 -10.19
C MET A 66 0.22 -1.75 -10.46
N ALA A 67 -0.98 -2.16 -10.90
CA ALA A 67 -2.10 -1.25 -11.10
C ALA A 67 -2.49 -0.51 -9.80
N LEU A 68 -2.52 -1.20 -8.66
CA LEU A 68 -2.78 -0.59 -7.35
C LEU A 68 -1.72 0.46 -6.97
N LYS A 69 -0.44 0.17 -7.22
CA LYS A 69 0.64 1.14 -7.04
C LYS A 69 0.50 2.34 -7.98
N GLU A 70 0.13 2.09 -9.24
CA GLU A 70 -0.09 3.15 -10.23
C GLU A 70 -1.25 4.05 -9.86
N MET A 71 -2.42 3.51 -9.47
CA MET A 71 -3.53 4.37 -9.02
C MET A 71 -3.20 5.14 -7.74
N ALA A 72 -2.54 4.51 -6.77
CA ALA A 72 -2.12 5.21 -5.56
C ALA A 72 -1.06 6.29 -5.82
N TRP A 73 -0.31 6.17 -6.92
CA TRP A 73 0.66 7.18 -7.38
C TRP A 73 -0.03 8.29 -8.18
N THR A 74 -0.94 7.96 -9.09
CA THR A 74 -1.72 8.90 -9.91
C THR A 74 -2.72 9.70 -9.10
N GLU A 75 -3.27 9.15 -8.03
CA GLU A 75 -4.13 9.85 -7.05
C GLU A 75 -3.33 10.52 -5.91
N GLY A 76 -2.01 10.66 -6.08
CA GLY A 76 -1.20 11.55 -5.26
C GLY A 76 -1.42 13.02 -5.68
N PRO A 77 -1.50 13.97 -4.72
CA PRO A 77 -2.04 15.33 -4.91
C PRO A 77 -1.37 16.17 -5.98
#